data_AF-A0A7Y5TQ68-F1
#
_entry.id   AF-A0A7Y5TQ68-F1
#
_cell.length_a   1.000
_cell.length_b   1.000
_cell.length_c   1.000
_cell.angle_alpha   90.00
_cell.angle_beta   90.00
_cell.angle_gamma   90.00
#
_symmetry.space_group_name_H-M   'P 1'
#
loop_
_entity.id
_entity.type
_entity.pdbx_description
1 polymer ?
#
loop_
_entity_poly.entity_id
_entity_poly.type
_entity_poly.pdbx_seq_one_letter_code
_entity_poly.pdbx_strand_id
1 'polypeptide(L)'
;MPEHVAVIAVHGVGSPPQDATARSIAELLVRCAPNASDYRAFSEQHVILPTDPVGAGPARDGTRPSFWARIRNAFRFEDRVELDTELKPFRPDVQFMRRQLAGYRSDRQPYATIELTGTRRRKEKETREITETTVHIYEMHWADLSRVGAGFLRMLGALYQLLQHVCHLGRKTLDIAFEEARADDQGSRHARAAGRYRRVHAMAVRLFTIAVPVATVLMLDWLFLFVPAALRPSLRFPIAVAIAAIGLVVIAMMVAGFAARMRHAARVVITVALLAVGGAVGAIVYAP
;
A
#
# COMPACT_ATOMS: atom_id res chain seq x y z
N MET A 1 14.30 -34.44 -20.66
CA MET A 1 15.07 -33.23 -20.34
C MET A 1 15.30 -33.23 -18.83
N PRO A 2 16.48 -32.82 -18.32
CA PRO A 2 16.68 -32.68 -16.88
C PRO A 2 15.62 -31.73 -16.31
N GLU A 3 15.07 -32.08 -15.15
CA GLU A 3 14.07 -31.26 -14.49
C GLU A 3 14.77 -30.10 -13.77
N HIS A 4 14.22 -28.89 -13.88
CA HIS A 4 14.74 -27.70 -13.22
C HIS A 4 13.70 -27.16 -12.25
N VAL A 5 14.13 -26.88 -11.02
CA VAL A 5 13.31 -26.28 -9.98
C VAL A 5 13.98 -24.99 -9.50
N ALA A 6 13.22 -23.90 -9.47
CA ALA A 6 13.67 -22.64 -8.91
C ALA A 6 12.93 -22.36 -7.59
N VAL A 7 13.68 -22.00 -6.56
CA VAL A 7 13.20 -21.59 -5.24
C VAL A 7 13.58 -20.13 -5.05
N ILE A 8 12.59 -19.28 -4.79
CA ILE A 8 12.82 -17.86 -4.50
C ILE A 8 12.59 -17.65 -3.00
N ALA A 9 13.68 -17.46 -2.27
CA ALA A 9 13.67 -17.18 -0.84
C ALA A 9 13.36 -15.70 -0.63
N VAL A 10 12.13 -15.39 -0.25
CA VAL A 10 11.72 -14.03 0.12
C VAL A 10 11.89 -13.89 1.63
N HIS A 11 12.82 -13.05 2.08
CA HIS A 11 12.99 -12.87 3.52
C HIS A 11 11.83 -12.04 4.11
N GLY A 12 11.50 -12.33 5.38
CA GLY A 12 10.46 -11.62 6.12
C GLY A 12 10.88 -10.25 6.66
N VAL A 13 10.01 -9.65 7.47
CA VAL A 13 10.31 -8.40 8.19
C VAL A 13 11.33 -8.68 9.29
N GLY A 14 12.45 -7.97 9.23
CA GLY A 14 13.63 -8.18 10.05
C GLY A 14 14.82 -7.67 9.24
N SER A 15 15.97 -7.42 9.86
CA SER A 15 17.20 -7.13 9.11
C SER A 15 18.08 -8.37 9.12
N PRO A 16 17.65 -9.50 8.48
CA PRO A 16 18.53 -10.64 8.36
C PRO A 16 19.77 -10.21 7.55
N PRO A 17 20.94 -10.81 7.83
CA PRO A 17 22.10 -10.60 6.98
C PRO A 17 21.74 -10.96 5.53
N GLN A 18 22.25 -10.19 4.58
CA GLN A 18 22.06 -10.44 3.16
C GLN A 18 22.49 -11.88 2.83
N ASP A 19 21.72 -12.56 1.96
CA ASP A 19 21.98 -13.90 1.45
C ASP A 19 21.83 -15.04 2.48
N ALA A 20 21.51 -14.73 3.73
CA ALA A 20 21.44 -15.74 4.80
C ALA A 20 20.25 -16.69 4.63
N THR A 21 19.14 -16.23 4.04
CA THR A 21 17.92 -17.02 3.92
C THR A 21 18.11 -18.14 2.91
N ALA A 22 18.64 -17.81 1.73
CA ALA A 22 18.93 -18.79 0.68
C ALA A 22 19.98 -19.81 1.14
N ARG A 23 21.05 -19.36 1.83
CA ARG A 23 22.05 -20.27 2.43
C ARG A 23 21.43 -21.21 3.45
N SER A 24 20.58 -20.71 4.33
CA SER A 24 19.88 -21.53 5.34
C SER A 24 18.98 -22.58 4.69
N ILE A 25 18.30 -22.24 3.59
CA ILE A 25 17.47 -23.19 2.83
C ILE A 25 18.34 -24.26 2.18
N ALA A 26 19.45 -23.88 1.53
CA ALA A 26 20.39 -24.83 0.93
C ALA A 26 20.95 -25.81 1.98
N GLU A 27 21.37 -25.30 3.15
CA GLU A 27 21.82 -26.11 4.27
C GLU A 27 20.73 -27.07 4.77
N LEU A 28 19.49 -26.59 4.89
CA LEU A 28 18.36 -27.41 5.32
C LEU A 28 18.05 -28.52 4.30
N LEU A 29 18.13 -28.23 3.00
CA LEU A 29 17.92 -29.23 1.96
C LEU A 29 19.00 -30.32 1.97
N VAL A 30 20.26 -29.95 2.21
CA VAL A 30 21.37 -30.92 2.34
C VAL A 30 21.24 -31.75 3.63
N ARG A 31 20.89 -31.12 4.77
CA ARG A 31 20.86 -31.79 6.08
C ARG A 31 19.59 -32.58 6.36
N CYS A 32 18.45 -32.10 5.87
CA CYS A 32 17.12 -32.58 6.26
C CYS A 32 16.27 -33.01 5.05
N ALA A 33 16.91 -33.59 4.04
CA ALA A 33 16.26 -34.00 2.80
C ALA A 33 15.07 -34.96 3.06
N PRO A 34 13.83 -34.60 2.67
CA PRO A 34 12.68 -35.47 2.87
C PRO A 34 12.64 -36.62 1.85
N ASN A 35 12.00 -37.74 2.23
CA ASN A 35 11.56 -38.82 1.34
C ASN A 35 12.67 -39.49 0.49
N ALA A 36 13.81 -39.81 1.11
CA ALA A 36 14.96 -40.44 0.44
C ALA A 36 15.52 -39.65 -0.76
N SER A 37 15.26 -38.33 -0.78
CA SER A 37 15.95 -37.41 -1.68
C SER A 37 17.37 -37.18 -1.15
N ASP A 38 18.35 -37.10 -2.03
CA ASP A 38 19.72 -36.73 -1.68
C ASP A 38 20.06 -35.41 -2.38
N TYR A 39 20.30 -34.36 -1.62
CA TYR A 39 20.72 -33.06 -2.14
C TYR A 39 22.23 -32.94 -2.00
N ARG A 40 22.91 -32.68 -3.11
CA ARG A 40 24.34 -32.40 -3.11
C ARG A 40 24.63 -30.96 -2.69
N ALA A 41 25.89 -30.70 -2.35
CA ALA A 41 26.37 -29.37 -2.05
C ALA A 41 25.96 -28.36 -3.13
N PHE A 42 25.52 -27.19 -2.68
CA PHE A 42 25.14 -26.09 -3.55
C PHE A 42 26.37 -25.23 -3.87
N SER A 43 26.51 -24.82 -5.13
CA SER A 43 27.49 -23.82 -5.56
C SER A 43 26.85 -22.44 -5.53
N GLU A 44 27.49 -21.49 -4.86
CA GLU A 44 27.05 -20.10 -4.78
C GLU A 44 27.66 -19.28 -5.93
N GLN A 45 26.83 -18.48 -6.58
CA GLN A 45 27.24 -17.51 -7.58
C GLN A 45 26.48 -16.20 -7.37
N HIS A 46 27.17 -15.07 -7.46
CA HIS A 46 26.50 -13.77 -7.50
C HIS A 46 25.97 -13.50 -8.90
N VAL A 47 24.68 -13.14 -8.97
CA VAL A 47 23.98 -12.85 -10.21
C VAL A 47 23.35 -11.46 -10.17
N ILE A 48 23.36 -10.81 -11.33
CA ILE A 48 22.80 -9.48 -11.52
C ILE A 48 21.64 -9.62 -12.49
N LEU A 49 20.42 -9.41 -11.99
CA LEU A 49 19.19 -9.61 -12.76
C LEU A 49 18.71 -8.25 -13.33
N PRO A 50 18.42 -8.17 -14.63
CA PRO A 50 17.78 -6.98 -15.20
C PRO A 50 16.35 -6.84 -14.68
N THR A 51 15.97 -5.64 -14.28
CA THR A 51 14.65 -5.33 -13.71
C THR A 51 13.74 -4.62 -14.72
N ASP A 52 13.86 -5.00 -15.99
CA ASP A 52 13.06 -4.39 -17.05
C ASP A 52 11.56 -4.59 -16.80
N PRO A 53 10.71 -3.61 -17.17
CA PRO A 53 9.28 -3.71 -16.96
C PRO A 53 8.72 -4.97 -17.63
N VAL A 54 8.00 -5.79 -16.87
CA VAL A 54 7.23 -6.90 -17.43
C VAL A 54 6.11 -6.30 -18.28
N GLY A 55 5.93 -6.82 -19.51
CA GLY A 55 4.84 -6.45 -20.40
C GLY A 55 3.47 -6.88 -19.85
N ALA A 56 3.00 -6.24 -18.78
CA ALA A 56 1.75 -6.53 -18.09
C ALA A 56 0.52 -5.89 -18.80
N GLY A 57 0.68 -5.51 -20.06
CA GLY A 57 -0.29 -4.73 -20.83
C GLY A 57 -0.06 -3.22 -20.71
N PRO A 58 -0.73 -2.42 -21.55
CA PRO A 58 -0.66 -0.97 -21.42
C PRO A 58 -1.11 -0.59 -20.01
N ALA A 59 -0.40 0.35 -19.39
CA ALA A 59 -1.01 1.10 -18.31
C ALA A 59 -2.33 1.62 -18.89
N ARG A 60 -3.48 1.26 -18.30
CA ARG A 60 -4.71 2.02 -18.59
C ARG A 60 -4.29 3.48 -18.47
N ASP A 61 -4.52 4.27 -19.51
CA ASP A 61 -4.22 5.70 -19.56
C ASP A 61 -4.87 6.36 -18.36
N GLY A 62 -4.11 6.33 -17.28
CA GLY A 62 -4.52 6.63 -15.95
C GLY A 62 -3.65 7.80 -15.63
N THR A 63 -4.08 8.98 -16.08
CA THR A 63 -3.82 10.19 -15.31
C THR A 63 -3.93 9.78 -13.86
N ARG A 64 -2.78 9.67 -13.15
CA ARG A 64 -2.73 9.28 -11.73
C ARG A 64 -3.91 9.99 -11.10
N PRO A 65 -4.92 9.27 -10.57
CA PRO A 65 -6.12 9.92 -10.09
C PRO A 65 -5.62 10.97 -9.12
N SER A 66 -5.87 12.23 -9.46
CA SER A 66 -5.41 13.34 -8.63
C SER A 66 -5.83 13.05 -7.20
N PHE A 67 -5.11 13.58 -6.22
CA PHE A 67 -5.45 13.43 -4.82
C PHE A 67 -6.97 13.64 -4.55
N TRP A 68 -7.58 14.58 -5.27
CA TRP A 68 -9.03 14.84 -5.25
C TRP A 68 -9.90 13.82 -5.98
N ALA A 69 -9.45 13.24 -7.09
CA ALA A 69 -10.13 12.10 -7.69
C ALA A 69 -10.13 10.90 -6.73
N ARG A 70 -9.04 10.68 -5.98
CA ARG A 70 -8.98 9.65 -4.92
C ARG A 70 -9.91 9.96 -3.77
N ILE A 71 -9.94 11.21 -3.29
CA ILE A 71 -10.89 11.65 -2.25
C ILE A 71 -12.34 11.49 -2.74
N ARG A 72 -12.68 12.03 -3.91
CA ARG A 72 -14.02 11.94 -4.50
C ARG A 72 -14.45 10.50 -4.77
N ASN A 73 -13.53 9.64 -5.21
CA ASN A 73 -13.80 8.21 -5.40
C ASN A 73 -13.95 7.48 -4.06
N ALA A 74 -13.19 7.86 -3.02
CA ALA A 74 -13.40 7.34 -1.66
C ALA A 74 -14.79 7.73 -1.11
N PHE A 75 -15.32 8.89 -1.50
CA PHE A 75 -16.67 9.33 -1.19
C PHE A 75 -17.76 8.68 -2.07
N ARG A 76 -17.45 8.23 -3.30
CA ARG A 76 -18.39 7.50 -4.16
C ARG A 76 -18.54 6.04 -3.70
N PHE A 77 -19.77 5.53 -3.74
CA PHE A 77 -20.13 4.17 -3.28
C PHE A 77 -19.76 3.06 -4.27
N GLU A 78 -19.36 3.40 -5.50
CA GLU A 78 -18.87 2.47 -6.52
C GLU A 78 -17.35 2.61 -6.72
N ASP A 79 -16.54 2.05 -5.84
CA ASP A 79 -15.26 1.47 -6.25
C ASP A 79 -15.50 -0.04 -6.27
N ARG A 80 -16.25 -0.52 -7.28
CA ARG A 80 -16.29 -1.95 -7.59
C ARG A 80 -14.98 -2.32 -8.23
N VAL A 81 -14.39 -3.44 -7.81
CA VAL A 81 -13.29 -4.04 -8.56
C VAL A 81 -13.92 -4.63 -9.81
N GLU A 82 -14.08 -3.83 -10.86
CA GLU A 82 -14.41 -4.38 -12.18
C GLU A 82 -13.28 -5.32 -12.57
N LEU A 83 -13.54 -6.62 -12.55
CA LEU A 83 -12.65 -7.61 -13.15
C LEU A 83 -12.61 -7.32 -14.65
N ASP A 84 -11.42 -7.13 -15.20
CA ASP A 84 -11.29 -6.79 -16.61
C ASP A 84 -11.80 -7.96 -17.42
N THR A 85 -12.80 -7.68 -18.25
CA THR A 85 -13.41 -8.69 -19.09
C THR A 85 -12.38 -9.23 -20.10
N GLU A 86 -11.36 -8.44 -20.43
CA GLU A 86 -10.22 -8.79 -21.29
C GLU A 86 -9.16 -9.67 -20.62
N LEU A 87 -9.05 -9.66 -19.28
CA LEU A 87 -8.06 -10.46 -18.52
C LEU A 87 -8.63 -11.78 -17.98
N LYS A 88 -9.87 -12.13 -18.37
CA LYS A 88 -10.57 -13.36 -18.03
C LYS A 88 -9.79 -14.68 -18.15
N PRO A 89 -8.81 -14.89 -19.08
CA PRO A 89 -8.10 -16.16 -19.12
C PRO A 89 -7.19 -16.41 -17.90
N PHE A 90 -6.89 -15.40 -17.08
CA PHE A 90 -6.03 -15.54 -15.91
C PHE A 90 -6.84 -15.71 -14.63
N ARG A 91 -6.31 -16.50 -13.68
CA ARG A 91 -6.88 -16.59 -12.32
C ARG A 91 -6.90 -15.20 -11.65
N PRO A 92 -7.87 -14.91 -10.74
CA PRO A 92 -8.04 -13.57 -10.15
C PRO A 92 -6.79 -12.99 -9.46
N ASP A 93 -5.99 -13.84 -8.83
CA ASP A 93 -4.69 -13.53 -8.22
C ASP A 93 -3.66 -13.05 -9.26
N VAL A 94 -3.57 -13.73 -10.40
CA VAL A 94 -2.68 -13.35 -11.50
C VAL A 94 -3.13 -12.04 -12.15
N GLN A 95 -4.45 -11.84 -12.31
CA GLN A 95 -4.99 -10.57 -12.80
C GLN A 95 -4.66 -9.42 -11.85
N PHE A 96 -4.78 -9.64 -10.54
CA PHE A 96 -4.41 -8.65 -9.53
C PHE A 96 -2.93 -8.28 -9.58
N MET A 97 -2.03 -9.28 -9.66
CA MET A 97 -0.59 -9.02 -9.77
C MET A 97 -0.24 -8.25 -11.05
N ARG A 98 -0.84 -8.62 -12.19
CA ARG A 98 -0.65 -7.87 -13.44
C ARG A 98 -1.12 -6.43 -13.35
N ARG A 99 -2.22 -6.16 -12.65
CA ARG A 99 -2.68 -4.79 -12.38
C ARG A 99 -1.72 -4.00 -11.51
N GLN A 100 -1.04 -4.63 -10.55
CA GLN A 100 -0.01 -3.94 -9.76
C GLN A 100 1.22 -3.60 -10.60
N LEU A 101 1.57 -4.44 -11.56
CA LEU A 101 2.70 -4.23 -12.48
C LEU A 101 2.34 -3.30 -13.65
N ALA A 102 1.05 -3.09 -13.95
CA ALA A 102 0.61 -2.24 -15.05
C ALA A 102 1.07 -0.79 -14.83
N GLY A 103 1.88 -0.29 -15.78
CA GLY A 103 2.46 1.06 -15.68
C GLY A 103 3.62 1.19 -14.70
N TYR A 104 4.14 0.08 -14.16
CA TYR A 104 5.41 0.08 -13.45
C TYR A 104 6.51 0.60 -14.38
N ARG A 105 7.22 1.63 -13.91
CA ARG A 105 8.42 2.14 -14.56
C ARG A 105 9.60 1.67 -13.74
N SER A 106 10.53 0.99 -14.40
CA SER A 106 11.79 0.60 -13.79
C SER A 106 12.78 1.76 -13.91
N ASP A 107 13.52 2.01 -12.83
CA ASP A 107 14.70 2.89 -12.85
C ASP A 107 15.91 2.20 -13.51
N ARG A 108 15.71 0.99 -14.07
CA ARG A 108 16.71 0.12 -14.70
C ARG A 108 17.89 -0.21 -13.78
N GLN A 109 17.69 -0.10 -12.48
CA GLN A 109 18.68 -0.55 -11.51
C GLN A 109 18.65 -2.07 -11.47
N PRO A 110 19.77 -2.73 -11.79
CA PRO A 110 19.78 -4.18 -11.77
C PRO A 110 19.67 -4.68 -10.33
N TYR A 111 19.02 -5.83 -10.17
CA TYR A 111 18.83 -6.46 -8.88
C TYR A 111 19.95 -7.49 -8.66
N ALA A 112 20.82 -7.23 -7.68
CA ALA A 112 21.91 -8.13 -7.32
C ALA A 112 21.42 -9.15 -6.26
N THR A 113 21.71 -10.43 -6.49
CA THR A 113 21.40 -11.52 -5.57
C THR A 113 22.40 -12.66 -5.71
N ILE A 114 22.26 -13.68 -4.89
CA ILE A 114 22.95 -14.96 -5.06
C ILE A 114 22.04 -15.97 -5.74
N GLU A 115 22.67 -16.87 -6.49
CA GLU A 115 22.13 -18.11 -7.01
C GLU A 115 22.89 -19.26 -6.37
N LEU A 116 22.17 -20.12 -5.65
CA LEU A 116 22.70 -21.40 -5.17
C LEU A 116 22.20 -22.49 -6.08
N THR A 117 23.12 -23.11 -6.83
CA THR A 117 22.79 -24.21 -7.74
C THR A 117 23.22 -25.53 -7.12
N GLY A 118 22.28 -26.46 -6.97
CA GLY A 118 22.52 -27.80 -6.46
C GLY A 118 21.77 -28.85 -7.27
N THR A 119 22.02 -30.12 -6.97
CA THR A 119 21.32 -31.24 -7.63
C THR A 119 20.60 -32.08 -6.58
N ARG A 120 19.31 -32.31 -6.80
CA ARG A 120 18.50 -33.28 -6.07
C ARG A 120 18.50 -34.60 -6.82
N ARG A 121 18.86 -35.68 -6.13
CA ARG A 121 18.72 -37.05 -6.62
C ARG A 121 17.55 -37.70 -5.93
N ARG A 122 16.60 -38.23 -6.70
CA ARG A 122 15.49 -39.02 -6.18
C ARG A 122 15.62 -40.44 -6.72
N LYS A 123 15.61 -41.43 -5.83
CA LYS A 123 15.43 -42.83 -6.22
C LYS A 123 13.95 -43.12 -6.32
N GLU A 124 13.50 -43.49 -7.51
CA GLU A 124 12.15 -43.99 -7.68
C GLU A 124 12.03 -45.38 -7.06
N LYS A 125 11.01 -45.59 -6.21
CA LYS A 125 10.86 -46.83 -5.43
C LYS A 125 10.60 -48.05 -6.31
N GLU A 126 10.03 -47.84 -7.50
CA GLU A 126 9.52 -48.90 -8.37
C GLU A 126 10.54 -49.33 -9.43
N THR A 127 11.27 -48.38 -10.00
CA THR A 127 12.18 -48.56 -11.15
C THR A 127 13.66 -48.58 -10.79
N ARG A 128 14.03 -48.21 -9.54
CA ARG A 128 15.43 -47.95 -9.09
C ARG A 128 16.17 -46.90 -9.93
N GLU A 129 15.48 -46.17 -10.79
CA GLU A 129 16.04 -45.11 -11.60
C GLU A 129 16.33 -43.88 -10.72
N ILE A 130 17.46 -43.22 -10.98
CA ILE A 130 17.85 -42.01 -10.27
C ILE A 130 17.46 -40.83 -11.15
N THR A 131 16.43 -40.11 -10.73
CA THR A 131 16.08 -38.84 -11.37
C THR A 131 16.94 -37.74 -10.77
N GLU A 132 17.65 -37.01 -11.63
CA GLU A 132 18.41 -35.82 -11.26
C GLU A 132 17.60 -34.56 -11.61
N THR A 133 17.37 -33.72 -10.62
CA THR A 133 16.71 -32.43 -10.75
C THR A 133 17.70 -31.34 -10.34
N THR A 134 17.91 -30.34 -11.20
CA THR A 134 18.74 -29.18 -10.85
C THR A 134 17.88 -28.21 -10.03
N VAL A 135 18.38 -27.78 -8.88
CA VAL A 135 17.69 -26.89 -7.96
C VAL A 135 18.47 -25.58 -7.87
N HIS A 136 17.80 -24.50 -8.24
CA HIS A 136 18.31 -23.14 -8.15
C HIS A 136 17.62 -22.44 -6.98
N ILE A 137 18.37 -21.82 -6.08
CA ILE A 137 17.82 -21.04 -4.96
C ILE A 137 18.32 -19.61 -5.09
N TYR A 138 17.39 -18.66 -5.14
CA TYR A 138 17.67 -17.22 -5.20
C TYR A 138 17.19 -16.53 -3.94
N GLU A 139 17.82 -15.42 -3.54
CA GLU A 139 17.32 -14.57 -2.46
C GLU A 139 16.68 -13.28 -2.99
N MET A 140 15.46 -12.99 -2.52
CA MET A 140 14.78 -11.73 -2.78
C MET A 140 14.74 -10.88 -1.52
N HIS A 141 15.36 -9.70 -1.58
CA HIS A 141 15.54 -8.79 -0.48
C HIS A 141 14.36 -7.81 -0.38
N TRP A 142 13.34 -8.18 0.40
CA TRP A 142 12.14 -7.38 0.65
C TRP A 142 12.40 -6.14 1.55
N ALA A 143 13.51 -6.11 2.29
CA ALA A 143 13.80 -5.02 3.22
C ALA A 143 14.07 -3.70 2.46
N ASP A 144 14.54 -3.78 1.21
CA ASP A 144 14.76 -2.58 0.40
C ASP A 144 13.45 -1.89 -0.01
N LEU A 145 12.36 -2.65 -0.13
CA LEU A 145 11.02 -2.13 -0.41
C LEU A 145 10.28 -1.68 0.86
N SER A 146 10.66 -2.20 2.03
CA SER A 146 9.94 -1.97 3.30
C SER A 146 10.66 -1.04 4.28
N ARG A 147 11.89 -0.59 3.97
CA ARG A 147 12.55 0.48 4.72
C ARG A 147 11.76 1.78 4.61
N VAL A 148 10.92 2.01 5.61
CA VAL A 148 10.33 3.32 5.87
C VAL A 148 11.49 4.27 6.13
N GLY A 149 11.76 5.16 5.17
CA GLY A 149 12.93 6.04 5.25
C GLY A 149 12.99 6.81 6.58
N ALA A 150 14.19 7.21 6.99
CA ALA A 150 14.44 7.84 8.27
C ALA A 150 13.53 9.08 8.50
N GLY A 151 12.93 9.15 9.70
CA GLY A 151 12.15 10.31 10.16
C GLY A 151 10.80 9.93 10.78
N PHE A 152 10.51 10.48 11.97
CA PHE A 152 9.27 10.24 12.72
C PHE A 152 8.00 10.53 11.93
N LEU A 153 7.98 11.63 11.16
CA LEU A 153 6.83 11.99 10.31
C LEU A 153 6.62 11.02 9.15
N ARG A 154 7.70 10.46 8.59
CA ARG A 154 7.63 9.46 7.52
C ARG A 154 7.15 8.12 8.05
N MET A 155 7.55 7.75 9.27
CA MET A 155 7.02 6.60 10.00
C MET A 155 5.52 6.74 10.26
N LEU A 156 5.06 7.87 10.81
CA LEU A 156 3.63 8.14 11.02
C LEU A 156 2.86 8.13 9.70
N GLY A 157 3.42 8.72 8.65
CA GLY A 157 2.83 8.70 7.30
C GLY A 157 2.70 7.29 6.74
N ALA A 158 3.73 6.46 6.87
CA ALA A 158 3.73 5.08 6.40
C ALA A 158 2.75 4.21 7.22
N LEU A 159 2.69 4.38 8.54
CA LEU A 159 1.72 3.69 9.40
C LEU A 159 0.29 4.07 9.02
N TYR A 160 0.04 5.35 8.78
CA TYR A 160 -1.28 5.82 8.36
C TYR A 160 -1.66 5.26 6.99
N GLN A 161 -0.73 5.26 6.04
CA GLN A 161 -0.92 4.63 4.73
C GLN A 161 -1.21 3.13 4.85
N LEU A 162 -0.49 2.41 5.71
CA LEU A 162 -0.71 0.99 5.95
C LEU A 162 -2.10 0.73 6.52
N LEU A 163 -2.51 1.51 7.53
CA LEU A 163 -3.83 1.38 8.15
C LEU A 163 -4.95 1.62 7.13
N GLN A 164 -4.83 2.68 6.33
CA GLN A 164 -5.76 2.93 5.22
C GLN A 164 -5.74 1.81 4.18
N HIS A 165 -4.56 1.29 3.84
CA HIS A 165 -4.41 0.22 2.86
C HIS A 165 -5.04 -1.08 3.33
N VAL A 166 -4.83 -1.47 4.58
CA VAL A 166 -5.43 -2.67 5.18
C VAL A 166 -6.95 -2.55 5.23
N CYS A 167 -7.49 -1.41 5.66
CA CYS A 167 -8.94 -1.17 5.64
C CYS A 167 -9.53 -1.27 4.22
N HIS A 168 -8.82 -0.75 3.21
CA HIS A 168 -9.23 -0.84 1.81
C HIS A 168 -9.13 -2.25 1.25
N LEU A 169 -8.07 -3.00 1.61
CA LEU A 169 -7.89 -4.39 1.21
C LEU A 169 -8.99 -5.28 1.82
N GLY A 170 -9.30 -5.11 3.11
CA GLY A 170 -10.39 -5.81 3.77
C GLY A 170 -11.74 -5.57 3.08
N ARG A 171 -12.01 -4.32 2.65
CA ARG A 171 -13.20 -4.02 1.84
C ARG A 171 -13.21 -4.78 0.52
N LYS A 172 -12.09 -4.81 -0.21
CA LYS A 172 -12.01 -5.53 -1.50
C LYS A 172 -12.24 -7.02 -1.34
N THR A 173 -11.63 -7.65 -0.33
CA THR A 173 -11.83 -9.07 -0.06
C THR A 173 -13.28 -9.38 0.25
N LEU A 174 -13.95 -8.53 1.04
CA LEU A 174 -15.38 -8.65 1.30
C LEU A 174 -16.21 -8.46 0.04
N ASP A 175 -15.89 -7.48 -0.80
CA ASP A 175 -16.60 -7.23 -2.06
C ASP A 175 -16.54 -8.47 -2.98
N ILE A 176 -15.36 -9.11 -3.11
CA ILE A 176 -15.17 -10.36 -3.89
C ILE A 176 -15.95 -11.52 -3.26
N ALA A 177 -15.80 -11.76 -1.95
CA ALA A 177 -16.51 -12.83 -1.26
C ALA A 177 -18.04 -12.70 -1.38
N PHE A 178 -18.55 -11.46 -1.42
CA PHE A 178 -19.98 -11.20 -1.62
C PHE A 178 -20.43 -11.40 -3.06
N GLU A 179 -19.60 -11.10 -4.05
CA GLU A 179 -19.91 -11.39 -5.46
C GLU A 179 -19.98 -12.90 -5.72
N GLU A 180 -19.06 -13.67 -5.13
CA GLU A 180 -19.06 -15.13 -5.18
C GLU A 180 -20.29 -15.72 -4.48
N ALA A 181 -20.57 -15.32 -3.23
CA ALA A 181 -21.74 -15.79 -2.49
C ALA A 181 -23.08 -15.41 -3.14
N ARG A 182 -23.13 -14.31 -3.91
CA ARG A 182 -24.33 -13.87 -4.64
C ARG A 182 -24.53 -14.64 -5.94
N ALA A 183 -23.46 -15.15 -6.54
CA ALA A 183 -23.54 -16.00 -7.73
C ALA A 183 -24.18 -17.37 -7.40
N ASP A 184 -23.87 -17.92 -6.22
CA ASP A 184 -24.37 -19.22 -5.78
C ASP A 184 -25.81 -19.19 -5.21
N ASP A 185 -26.25 -18.09 -4.61
CA ASP A 185 -27.50 -18.09 -3.83
C ASP A 185 -28.33 -16.81 -4.02
N GLN A 186 -29.06 -16.74 -5.14
CA GLN A 186 -29.93 -15.62 -5.48
C GLN A 186 -31.21 -15.59 -4.63
N GLY A 187 -31.13 -15.03 -3.42
CA GLY A 187 -32.32 -14.61 -2.66
C GLY A 187 -32.35 -14.99 -1.18
N SER A 188 -31.35 -15.73 -0.69
CA SER A 188 -31.36 -16.20 0.69
C SER A 188 -31.21 -15.07 1.72
N ARG A 189 -31.60 -15.37 2.97
CA ARG A 189 -31.38 -14.48 4.12
C ARG A 189 -29.89 -14.16 4.30
N HIS A 190 -28.99 -15.08 3.90
CA HIS A 190 -27.55 -14.90 3.95
C HIS A 190 -27.09 -13.81 2.99
N ALA A 191 -27.56 -13.79 1.73
CA ALA A 191 -27.25 -12.72 0.77
C ALA A 191 -27.68 -11.32 1.28
N ARG A 192 -28.81 -11.24 2.00
CA ARG A 192 -29.29 -9.98 2.61
C ARG A 192 -28.49 -9.58 3.86
N ALA A 193 -28.05 -10.52 4.68
CA ALA A 193 -27.20 -10.26 5.84
C ALA A 193 -25.80 -9.82 5.41
N ALA A 194 -25.24 -10.51 4.41
CA ALA A 194 -24.04 -10.16 3.67
C ALA A 194 -24.05 -8.72 3.15
N GLY A 195 -25.10 -8.34 2.42
CA GLY A 195 -25.25 -6.97 1.90
C GLY A 195 -25.30 -5.91 3.00
N ARG A 196 -25.88 -6.21 4.17
CA ARG A 196 -25.88 -5.32 5.34
C ARG A 196 -24.49 -5.18 5.95
N TYR A 197 -23.79 -6.29 6.17
CA TYR A 197 -22.42 -6.30 6.66
C TYR A 197 -21.50 -5.47 5.76
N ARG A 198 -21.60 -5.65 4.43
CA ARG A 198 -20.86 -4.85 3.44
C ARG A 198 -21.08 -3.35 3.63
N ARG A 199 -22.33 -2.90 3.83
CA ARG A 199 -22.63 -1.48 4.03
C ARG A 199 -22.05 -0.95 5.34
N VAL A 200 -22.17 -1.72 6.43
CA VAL A 200 -21.62 -1.34 7.74
C VAL A 200 -20.10 -1.24 7.66
N HIS A 201 -19.43 -2.23 7.06
CA HIS A 201 -17.98 -2.21 6.88
C HIS A 201 -17.54 -1.03 5.99
N ALA A 202 -18.25 -0.76 4.89
CA ALA A 202 -17.97 0.41 4.05
C ALA A 202 -18.17 1.74 4.81
N MET A 203 -19.19 1.84 5.66
CA MET A 203 -19.42 3.01 6.49
C MET A 203 -18.32 3.19 7.54
N ALA A 204 -17.89 2.10 8.19
CA ALA A 204 -16.81 2.11 9.17
C ALA A 204 -15.48 2.57 8.54
N VAL A 205 -15.13 2.01 7.37
CA VAL A 205 -13.93 2.42 6.62
C VAL A 205 -14.00 3.91 6.25
N ARG A 206 -15.17 4.43 5.86
CA ARG A 206 -15.34 5.86 5.54
C ARG A 206 -15.23 6.76 6.76
N LEU A 207 -15.89 6.39 7.86
CA LEU A 207 -15.77 7.12 9.12
C LEU A 207 -14.30 7.22 9.53
N PHE A 208 -13.56 6.11 9.43
CA PHE A 208 -12.15 6.07 9.75
C PHE A 208 -11.27 6.87 8.77
N THR A 209 -11.47 6.72 7.46
CA THR A 209 -10.56 7.31 6.45
C THR A 209 -10.86 8.76 6.11
N ILE A 210 -12.09 9.23 6.37
CA ILE A 210 -12.53 10.58 6.04
C ILE A 210 -12.87 11.36 7.31
N ALA A 211 -13.76 10.84 8.15
CA ALA A 211 -14.27 11.63 9.27
C ALA A 211 -13.18 11.86 10.32
N VAL A 212 -12.30 10.87 10.58
CA VAL A 212 -11.18 11.06 11.51
C VAL A 212 -10.23 12.16 11.04
N PRO A 213 -9.68 12.16 9.79
CA PRO A 213 -8.85 13.26 9.33
C PRO A 213 -9.54 14.62 9.33
N VAL A 214 -10.80 14.68 8.90
CA VAL A 214 -11.57 15.94 8.92
C VAL A 214 -11.74 16.42 10.35
N ALA A 215 -12.12 15.55 11.29
CA ALA A 215 -12.22 15.89 12.70
C ALA A 215 -10.87 16.31 13.29
N THR A 216 -9.76 15.68 12.91
CA THR A 216 -8.42 16.09 13.36
C THR A 216 -8.04 17.47 12.84
N VAL A 217 -8.33 17.78 11.57
CA VAL A 217 -8.09 19.13 11.01
C VAL A 217 -8.96 20.16 11.71
N LEU A 218 -10.26 19.86 11.90
CA LEU A 218 -11.16 20.74 12.65
C LEU A 218 -10.67 20.92 14.08
N MET A 219 -10.26 19.86 14.79
CA MET A 219 -9.69 19.97 16.14
C MET A 219 -8.40 20.80 16.17
N LEU A 220 -7.60 20.76 15.11
CA LEU A 220 -6.42 21.62 14.98
C LEU A 220 -6.81 23.09 14.83
N ASP A 221 -7.91 23.38 14.11
CA ASP A 221 -8.46 24.74 14.00
C ASP A 221 -8.87 25.30 15.37
N TRP A 222 -9.39 24.45 16.25
CA TRP A 222 -9.71 24.84 17.63
C TRP A 222 -8.43 25.23 18.38
N LEU A 223 -7.31 24.52 18.19
CA LEU A 223 -6.05 24.90 18.82
C LEU A 223 -5.64 26.34 18.45
N PHE A 224 -5.83 26.75 17.20
CA PHE A 224 -5.57 28.12 16.77
C PHE A 224 -6.51 29.16 17.37
N LEU A 225 -7.73 28.78 17.72
CA LEU A 225 -8.71 29.66 18.37
C LEU A 225 -8.44 29.81 19.88
N PHE A 226 -8.07 28.71 20.55
CA PHE A 226 -7.96 28.67 22.02
C PHE A 226 -6.56 28.98 22.55
N VAL A 227 -5.48 28.68 21.81
CA VAL A 227 -4.11 28.95 22.26
C VAL A 227 -3.87 30.45 22.52
N PRO A 228 -4.25 31.38 21.62
CA PRO A 228 -4.10 32.82 21.88
C PRO A 228 -4.86 33.30 23.12
N ALA A 229 -6.05 32.75 23.37
CA ALA A 229 -6.86 33.11 24.53
C ALA A 229 -6.22 32.69 25.87
N ALA A 230 -5.49 31.57 25.86
CA ALA A 230 -4.77 31.05 27.02
C ALA A 230 -3.43 31.77 27.31
N LEU A 231 -2.97 32.65 26.42
CA LEU A 231 -1.69 33.35 26.54
C LEU A 231 -1.81 34.67 27.30
N ARG A 232 -0.68 35.13 27.87
CA ARG A 232 -0.57 36.43 28.56
C ARG A 232 -0.96 37.57 27.62
N PRO A 233 -1.64 38.64 28.10
CA PRO A 233 -2.17 39.73 27.25
C PRO A 233 -1.15 40.32 26.28
N SER A 234 0.10 40.50 26.71
CA SER A 234 1.18 41.05 25.89
C SER A 234 1.61 40.16 24.72
N LEU A 235 1.34 38.85 24.79
CA LEU A 235 1.73 37.87 23.77
C LEU A 235 0.55 37.47 22.86
N ARG A 236 -0.69 37.80 23.23
CA ARG A 236 -1.89 37.40 22.46
C ARG A 236 -1.86 37.93 21.03
N PHE A 237 -1.63 39.22 20.87
CA PHE A 237 -1.61 39.88 19.56
C PHE A 237 -0.50 39.36 18.62
N PRO A 238 0.80 39.32 19.01
CA PRO A 238 1.84 38.85 18.10
C PRO A 238 1.68 37.36 17.73
N ILE A 239 1.25 36.52 18.67
CA ILE A 239 1.05 35.09 18.40
C ILE A 239 -0.18 34.86 17.50
N ALA A 240 -1.27 35.61 17.71
CA ALA A 240 -2.44 35.51 16.85
C ALA A 240 -2.16 35.99 15.42
N VAL A 241 -1.38 37.07 15.25
CA VAL A 241 -0.91 37.54 13.94
C VAL A 241 0.00 36.50 13.28
N ALA A 242 0.93 35.89 14.03
CA ALA A 242 1.80 34.85 13.51
C ALA A 242 1.01 33.60 13.05
N ILE A 243 0.03 33.17 13.84
CA ILE A 243 -0.87 32.07 13.49
C ILE A 243 -1.68 32.39 12.23
N ALA A 244 -2.28 33.59 12.16
CA ALA A 244 -3.05 34.01 11.00
C ALA A 244 -2.18 34.09 9.73
N ALA A 245 -0.95 34.59 9.85
CA ALA A 245 0.01 34.64 8.74
C ALA A 245 0.41 33.24 8.26
N ILE A 246 0.73 32.31 9.18
CA ILE A 246 1.05 30.92 8.83
C ILE A 246 -0.15 30.25 8.16
N GLY A 247 -1.36 30.43 8.71
CA GLY A 247 -2.59 29.95 8.11
C GLY A 247 -2.74 30.45 6.68
N LEU A 248 -2.61 31.77 6.46
CA LEU A 248 -2.73 32.38 5.14
C LEU A 248 -1.70 31.84 4.14
N VAL A 249 -0.46 31.58 4.58
CA VAL A 249 0.59 30.98 3.75
C VAL A 249 0.25 29.54 3.38
N VAL A 250 -0.23 28.73 4.32
CA VAL A 250 -0.68 27.35 4.03
C VAL A 250 -1.85 27.34 3.06
N ILE A 251 -2.80 28.26 3.25
CA ILE A 251 -3.95 28.44 2.36
C ILE A 251 -3.47 28.87 0.97
N ALA A 252 -2.56 29.83 0.87
CA ALA A 252 -2.00 30.29 -0.40
C ALA A 252 -1.22 29.17 -1.12
N MET A 253 -0.44 28.36 -0.40
CA MET A 253 0.25 27.20 -0.96
C MET A 253 -0.74 26.12 -1.43
N MET A 254 -1.80 25.86 -0.67
CA MET A 254 -2.87 24.96 -1.09
C MET A 254 -3.59 25.51 -2.32
N VAL A 255 -3.98 26.79 -2.33
CA VAL A 255 -4.66 27.43 -3.46
C VAL A 255 -3.75 27.48 -4.70
N ALA A 256 -2.46 27.80 -4.57
CA ALA A 256 -1.52 27.80 -5.69
C ALA A 256 -1.30 26.37 -6.24
N GLY A 257 -1.15 25.38 -5.35
CA GLY A 257 -1.04 23.97 -5.73
C GLY A 257 -2.34 23.41 -6.35
N PHE A 258 -3.49 23.95 -5.99
CA PHE A 258 -4.81 23.47 -6.43
C PHE A 258 -5.39 24.23 -7.62
N ALA A 259 -5.12 25.54 -7.74
CA ALA A 259 -5.53 26.38 -8.86
C ALA A 259 -4.89 25.89 -10.17
N ALA A 260 -3.72 25.26 -10.08
CA ALA A 260 -3.09 24.58 -11.20
C ALA A 260 -3.85 23.32 -11.68
N ARG A 261 -4.88 22.81 -10.96
CA ARG A 261 -5.50 21.53 -11.32
C ARG A 261 -7.02 21.35 -11.09
N MET A 262 -7.70 22.06 -10.17
CA MET A 262 -9.17 21.98 -10.02
C MET A 262 -9.83 23.20 -9.33
N ARG A 263 -10.81 23.83 -10.00
CA ARG A 263 -11.51 25.05 -9.54
C ARG A 263 -12.54 24.87 -8.42
N HIS A 264 -13.16 23.70 -8.27
CA HIS A 264 -14.23 23.49 -7.28
C HIS A 264 -13.72 23.17 -5.86
N ALA A 265 -12.64 22.39 -5.73
CA ALA A 265 -12.05 22.08 -4.43
C ALA A 265 -11.38 23.30 -3.78
N ALA A 266 -10.78 24.18 -4.61
CA ALA A 266 -10.20 25.43 -4.14
C ALA A 266 -11.24 26.33 -3.44
N ARG A 267 -12.49 26.36 -3.91
CA ARG A 267 -13.55 27.16 -3.29
C ARG A 267 -13.89 26.69 -1.88
N VAL A 268 -14.05 25.38 -1.65
CA VAL A 268 -14.37 24.83 -0.33
C VAL A 268 -13.24 25.08 0.67
N VAL A 269 -11.98 24.88 0.25
CA VAL A 269 -10.81 25.13 1.08
C VAL A 269 -10.69 26.62 1.42
N ILE A 270 -10.90 27.52 0.44
CA ILE A 270 -10.92 28.98 0.66
C ILE A 270 -12.03 29.37 1.64
N THR A 271 -13.23 28.77 1.57
CA THR A 271 -14.32 29.09 2.51
C THR A 271 -13.99 28.68 3.94
N VAL A 272 -13.48 27.47 4.17
CA VAL A 272 -13.10 26.99 5.51
C VAL A 272 -11.94 27.83 6.07
N ALA A 273 -10.97 28.14 5.23
CA ALA A 273 -9.85 29.03 5.54
C ALA A 273 -10.29 30.44 5.96
N LEU A 274 -11.21 31.06 5.22
CA LEU A 274 -11.76 32.38 5.54
C LEU A 274 -12.54 32.36 6.86
N LEU A 275 -13.25 31.27 7.16
CA LEU A 275 -13.93 31.09 8.45
C LEU A 275 -12.94 30.97 9.60
N ALA A 276 -11.84 30.24 9.43
CA ALA A 276 -10.79 30.13 10.45
C ALA A 276 -10.08 31.47 10.72
N VAL A 277 -9.70 32.20 9.66
CA VAL A 277 -9.09 33.53 9.78
C VAL A 277 -10.08 34.54 10.38
N GLY A 278 -11.34 34.53 9.95
CA GLY A 278 -12.39 35.38 10.51
C GLY A 278 -12.65 35.08 11.98
N GLY A 279 -12.64 33.80 12.38
CA GLY A 279 -12.76 33.37 13.77
C GLY A 279 -11.58 33.86 14.64
N ALA A 280 -10.34 33.75 14.13
CA ALA A 280 -9.16 34.22 14.83
C ALA A 280 -9.16 35.75 15.02
N VAL A 281 -9.53 36.52 13.98
CA VAL A 281 -9.65 37.99 14.06
C VAL A 281 -10.78 38.40 15.01
N GLY A 282 -11.94 37.73 14.94
CA GLY A 282 -13.04 37.97 15.86
C GLY A 282 -12.66 37.72 17.32
N ALA A 283 -11.91 36.65 17.59
CA ALA A 283 -11.39 36.37 18.92
C ALA A 283 -10.39 37.42 19.43
N ILE A 284 -9.60 38.06 18.54
CA ILE A 284 -8.69 39.14 18.92
C ILE A 284 -9.44 40.44 19.25
N VAL A 285 -10.47 40.77 18.46
CA VAL A 285 -11.20 42.06 18.58
C VAL A 285 -12.18 42.05 19.75
N TYR A 286 -12.78 40.90 20.07
CA TYR A 286 -13.83 40.78 21.08
C TYR A 286 -13.42 40.04 22.36
N ALA A 287 -12.15 39.64 22.51
CA ALA A 287 -11.67 39.11 23.78
C ALA A 287 -11.44 40.28 24.78
N PRO A 288 -12.13 40.30 25.94
CA PRO A 288 -11.94 41.30 26.98
C PRO A 288 -10.56 41.19 27.67
#